data_AF-A0AAD9AGG2-F1
#
_entry.id   AF-A0AAD9AGG2-F1
#
_cell.length_a   1.000
_cell.length_b   1.000
_cell.length_c   1.000
_cell.angle_alpha   90.00
_cell.angle_beta   90.00
_cell.angle_gamma   90.00
#
_symmetry.space_group_name_H-M   'P 1'
#
loop_
_entity.id
_entity.type
_entity.pdbx_description
1 polymer ?
#
loop_
_entity_poly.entity_id
_entity_poly.type
_entity_poly.pdbx_seq_one_letter_code
_entity_poly.pdbx_strand_id
1 'polypeptide(L)'
;MGLHRCIRKIVSADSFPEKSVLLEVPFFCLKVSSQLTLSHGNHVVRSPGATPFTSNSSLNMSRQTRSSTRKQSEDARQSSPGPPGSMISSTPASIPTLRFENQSKWETWLAENYATSSGLWVQIAKKNSNIPTVTYDEALDIALCFGWIDGQRKSYDERHFVQRFTPRRKKSLWSKRNVDKVAKLIEAGRMQQSGQVEIDTAKADGRWDRAYSSASVMEVPLDFQTALEVNDKARKFFDALNKTQRYSFLWRIETTKRPETRKRKIGQFVELLAEHKTL
;
A
#
# COMPACT_ATOMS: atom_id res chain seq x y z
N MET A 1 -65.14 21.04 50.52
CA MET A 1 -64.74 20.70 51.90
C MET A 1 -63.31 20.18 51.83
N GLY A 2 -62.29 21.00 52.08
CA GLY A 2 -61.58 21.09 53.37
C GLY A 2 -60.21 20.39 53.25
N LEU A 3 -59.15 21.13 52.88
CA LEU A 3 -58.06 21.64 53.74
C LEU A 3 -57.11 20.58 54.38
N HIS A 4 -55.81 20.78 54.10
CA HIS A 4 -54.63 20.61 54.97
C HIS A 4 -54.11 19.19 55.32
N ARG A 5 -52.85 18.92 54.93
CA ARG A 5 -51.69 19.11 55.82
C ARG A 5 -50.34 19.01 55.09
N CYS A 6 -49.47 19.93 55.49
CA CYS A 6 -48.06 20.10 55.15
C CYS A 6 -47.24 19.66 56.37
N ILE A 7 -46.15 18.89 56.22
CA ILE A 7 -45.05 18.86 57.21
C ILE A 7 -43.70 18.74 56.47
N ARG A 8 -42.82 19.69 56.82
CA ARG A 8 -41.41 19.89 56.44
C ARG A 8 -40.45 19.02 57.29
N LYS A 9 -39.28 18.72 56.73
CA LYS A 9 -37.91 18.67 57.32
C LYS A 9 -36.98 18.63 56.09
N ILE A 10 -36.08 19.55 55.73
CA ILE A 10 -35.06 20.41 56.38
C ILE A 10 -34.15 19.66 57.34
N VAL A 11 -32.93 19.33 56.87
CA VAL A 11 -31.64 19.58 57.57
C VAL A 11 -30.53 19.85 56.52
N SER A 12 -29.81 20.95 56.73
CA SER A 12 -28.59 21.48 56.07
C SER A 12 -27.36 20.56 56.18
N ALA A 13 -26.46 20.48 55.19
CA ALA A 13 -25.29 21.34 54.91
C ALA A 13 -24.20 21.38 56.02
N ASP A 14 -23.03 20.81 55.70
CA ASP A 14 -21.65 21.10 56.14
C ASP A 14 -20.76 19.95 55.60
N SER A 15 -19.50 20.04 55.19
CA SER A 15 -18.54 21.10 54.86
C SER A 15 -17.31 20.36 54.24
N PHE A 16 -16.56 21.06 53.37
CA PHE A 16 -15.33 20.70 52.63
C PHE A 16 -14.17 20.12 53.51
N PRO A 17 -13.06 19.50 52.99
CA PRO A 17 -12.22 20.11 51.95
C PRO A 17 -11.45 19.24 50.92
N GLU A 18 -11.01 19.99 49.90
CA GLU A 18 -9.94 19.88 48.91
C GLU A 18 -8.94 18.71 48.95
N LYS A 19 -8.58 18.22 47.75
CA LYS A 19 -7.19 18.17 47.30
C LYS A 19 -7.09 18.17 45.76
N SER A 20 -6.44 19.23 45.30
CA SER A 20 -5.93 19.51 43.96
C SER A 20 -4.85 18.52 43.50
N VAL A 21 -4.96 18.00 42.27
CA VAL A 21 -3.81 17.61 41.44
C VAL A 21 -4.09 18.05 40.01
N LEU A 22 -3.47 19.16 39.62
CA LEU A 22 -3.34 19.60 38.23
C LEU A 22 -2.17 18.83 37.61
N LEU A 23 -2.43 18.08 36.53
CA LEU A 23 -1.41 17.62 35.60
C LEU A 23 -1.47 18.53 34.38
N GLU A 24 -0.56 19.51 34.33
CA GLU A 24 -0.34 20.36 33.18
C GLU A 24 0.34 19.58 32.05
N VAL A 25 -0.21 19.75 30.85
CA VAL A 25 0.31 19.27 29.57
C VAL A 25 1.06 20.45 28.93
N PRO A 26 2.37 20.37 28.64
CA PRO A 26 3.05 21.47 27.98
C PRO A 26 2.73 21.48 26.47
N PHE A 27 1.83 22.39 26.08
CA PHE A 27 1.63 22.83 24.70
C PHE A 27 2.84 23.68 24.26
N PHE A 28 3.66 23.16 23.35
CA PHE A 28 4.73 23.92 22.72
C PHE A 28 4.16 24.75 21.55
N CYS A 29 3.98 26.05 21.78
CA CYS A 29 3.53 27.02 20.77
C CYS A 29 4.76 27.68 20.11
N LEU A 30 5.13 27.23 18.91
CA LEU A 30 6.12 27.91 18.07
C LEU A 30 5.42 28.99 17.23
N LYS A 31 5.44 30.22 17.75
CA LYS A 31 5.26 31.45 16.98
C LYS A 31 6.51 31.68 16.13
N VAL A 32 6.38 31.66 14.81
CA VAL A 32 7.35 32.31 13.91
C VAL A 32 6.68 33.57 13.37
N SER A 33 7.12 34.71 13.87
CA SER A 33 6.69 36.04 13.44
C SER A 33 7.20 36.34 12.04
N SER A 34 6.28 36.78 11.18
CA SER A 34 6.58 37.49 9.94
C SER A 34 7.23 38.84 10.23
N GLN A 35 8.31 39.16 9.52
CA GLN A 35 8.67 40.55 9.23
C GLN A 35 8.96 40.65 7.73
N LEU A 36 8.04 41.33 7.02
CA LEU A 36 8.30 41.96 5.74
C LEU A 36 9.12 43.22 5.99
N THR A 37 10.22 43.39 5.26
CA THR A 37 10.77 44.72 4.95
C THR A 37 10.98 44.81 3.44
N LEU A 38 10.18 45.69 2.83
CA LEU A 38 10.40 46.24 1.50
C LEU A 38 11.51 47.28 1.58
N SER A 39 12.54 47.16 0.74
CA SER A 39 13.33 48.33 0.32
C SER A 39 13.70 48.18 -1.15
N HIS A 40 13.32 49.21 -1.90
CA HIS A 40 13.56 49.40 -3.32
C HIS A 40 15.03 49.67 -3.60
N GLY A 41 15.51 49.25 -4.77
CA GLY A 41 16.83 49.59 -5.29
C GLY A 41 17.00 49.14 -6.73
N ASN A 42 16.48 49.94 -7.66
CA ASN A 42 16.77 49.84 -9.10
C ASN A 42 18.29 49.96 -9.33
N HIS A 43 18.87 49.06 -10.13
CA HIS A 43 19.95 49.47 -11.02
C HIS A 43 19.95 48.66 -12.32
N VAL A 44 20.17 49.41 -13.38
CA VAL A 44 19.93 49.14 -14.79
C VAL A 44 21.26 48.81 -15.48
N VAL A 45 21.21 47.80 -16.36
CA VAL A 45 22.02 47.62 -17.60
C VAL A 45 23.50 47.20 -17.50
N ARG A 46 23.84 46.02 -18.07
CA ARG A 46 24.53 45.82 -19.37
C ARG A 46 25.04 44.37 -19.51
N SER A 47 24.58 43.64 -20.51
CA SER A 47 25.39 42.66 -21.25
C SER A 47 26.22 43.42 -22.30
N PRO A 48 27.41 42.95 -22.71
CA PRO A 48 27.48 42.02 -23.86
C PRO A 48 28.71 41.08 -23.87
N GLY A 49 28.74 40.13 -24.81
CA GLY A 49 30.00 39.64 -25.39
C GLY A 49 30.12 38.12 -25.54
N ALA A 50 29.71 37.61 -26.70
CA ALA A 50 30.18 36.35 -27.24
C ALA A 50 31.48 36.57 -28.04
N THR A 51 32.43 35.64 -27.97
CA THR A 51 33.31 35.26 -29.11
C THR A 51 33.96 33.88 -28.88
N PRO A 52 34.33 33.16 -29.96
CA PRO A 52 34.72 31.74 -29.95
C PRO A 52 36.24 31.53 -30.08
N PHE A 53 36.76 30.34 -29.77
CA PHE A 53 38.08 29.93 -30.26
C PHE A 53 38.24 28.39 -30.41
N THR A 54 38.27 27.98 -31.69
CA THR A 54 39.10 27.00 -32.40
C THR A 54 39.57 25.68 -31.75
N SER A 55 39.20 24.60 -32.46
CA SER A 55 40.02 23.48 -32.95
C SER A 55 41.43 23.25 -32.37
N ASN A 56 41.71 21.99 -32.02
CA ASN A 56 42.80 21.29 -32.69
C ASN A 56 42.57 19.78 -32.77
N SER A 57 42.74 19.28 -33.98
CA SER A 57 42.90 17.88 -34.36
C SER A 57 44.37 17.53 -34.33
N SER A 58 44.70 16.28 -33.98
CA SER A 58 45.90 15.49 -34.34
C SER A 58 46.30 14.63 -33.14
N LEU A 59 46.81 13.41 -33.25
CA LEU A 59 46.93 12.43 -34.31
C LEU A 59 47.63 11.26 -33.60
N ASN A 60 47.16 10.04 -33.86
CA ASN A 60 47.99 8.88 -34.17
C ASN A 60 48.63 7.99 -33.09
N MET A 61 48.73 6.73 -33.53
CA MET A 61 49.64 5.64 -33.16
C MET A 61 49.22 4.66 -32.06
N SER A 62 48.49 3.63 -32.52
CA SER A 62 49.00 2.25 -32.72
C SER A 62 49.76 1.54 -31.59
N ARG A 63 49.28 0.30 -31.37
CA ARG A 63 49.96 -1.02 -31.43
C ARG A 63 50.02 -1.84 -30.13
N GLN A 64 49.68 -3.12 -30.37
CA GLN A 64 50.17 -4.36 -29.75
C GLN A 64 49.59 -4.71 -28.37
N THR A 65 48.69 -5.70 -28.31
CA THR A 65 48.92 -7.16 -28.26
C THR A 65 49.88 -7.60 -27.14
N ARG A 66 49.35 -8.35 -26.17
CA ARG A 66 50.05 -9.50 -25.60
C ARG A 66 49.05 -10.49 -25.02
N SER A 67 49.08 -11.69 -25.59
CA SER A 67 48.62 -12.92 -24.96
C SER A 67 49.55 -13.28 -23.80
N SER A 68 49.02 -13.96 -22.79
CA SER A 68 49.82 -14.89 -22.00
C SER A 68 48.95 -16.05 -21.53
N THR A 69 49.27 -17.19 -22.11
CA THR A 69 49.05 -18.57 -21.66
C THR A 69 49.23 -18.78 -20.16
N ARG A 70 48.37 -19.60 -19.55
CA ARG A 70 48.73 -20.41 -18.38
C ARG A 70 48.15 -21.81 -18.52
N LYS A 71 49.05 -22.79 -18.48
CA LYS A 71 48.83 -24.22 -18.67
C LYS A 71 48.85 -24.92 -17.30
N GLN A 72 47.92 -25.85 -17.13
CA GLN A 72 47.92 -27.10 -16.34
C GLN A 72 48.42 -27.13 -14.89
N SER A 73 47.58 -27.74 -14.03
CA SER A 73 47.97 -28.93 -13.25
C SER A 73 46.72 -29.56 -12.60
N GLU A 74 46.32 -30.72 -13.11
CA GLU A 74 45.53 -31.72 -12.40
C GLU A 74 46.47 -32.44 -11.44
N ASP A 75 46.10 -32.58 -10.17
CA ASP A 75 46.53 -33.72 -9.37
C ASP A 75 45.58 -33.99 -8.20
N ALA A 76 45.46 -35.28 -7.90
CA ALA A 76 44.41 -35.92 -7.11
C ALA A 76 44.38 -35.55 -5.62
N ARG A 77 43.17 -35.48 -5.03
CA ARG A 77 42.95 -35.77 -3.60
C ARG A 77 41.63 -36.49 -3.34
N GLN A 78 41.74 -37.40 -2.39
CA GLN A 78 40.86 -38.50 -2.05
C GLN A 78 39.56 -38.09 -1.38
N SER A 79 38.62 -39.02 -1.54
CA SER A 79 37.31 -39.20 -0.95
C SER A 79 37.32 -39.22 0.59
N SER A 80 36.32 -38.58 1.20
CA SER A 80 35.78 -38.96 2.52
C SER A 80 34.28 -38.64 2.54
N PRO A 81 33.43 -39.52 3.11
CA PRO A 81 31.99 -39.42 3.00
C PRO A 81 31.44 -38.36 3.96
N GLY A 82 30.67 -37.41 3.42
CA GLY A 82 29.89 -36.48 4.23
C GLY A 82 28.73 -37.18 4.95
N PRO A 83 28.25 -36.65 6.09
CA PRO A 83 27.12 -37.22 6.81
C PRO A 83 25.85 -37.14 5.97
N PRO A 84 24.84 -38.01 6.20
CA PRO A 84 23.65 -38.06 5.37
C PRO A 84 22.86 -36.75 5.52
N GLY A 85 23.03 -35.87 4.55
CA GLY A 85 22.16 -34.73 4.34
C GLY A 85 20.77 -35.25 4.04
N SER A 86 19.88 -35.13 5.01
CA SER A 86 18.44 -35.31 4.86
C SER A 86 17.97 -34.40 3.73
N MET A 87 17.85 -34.96 2.52
CA MET A 87 17.18 -34.31 1.40
C MET A 87 15.68 -34.36 1.70
N ILE A 88 15.22 -33.42 2.54
CA ILE A 88 13.81 -33.04 2.50
C ILE A 88 13.66 -32.24 1.21
N SER A 89 13.37 -32.96 0.14
CA SER A 89 12.79 -32.40 -1.08
C SER A 89 11.47 -31.73 -0.68
N SER A 90 11.55 -30.43 -0.39
CA SER A 90 10.38 -29.63 -0.09
C SER A 90 9.60 -29.46 -1.39
N THR A 91 8.65 -30.37 -1.62
CA THR A 91 7.51 -30.06 -2.47
C THR A 91 6.93 -28.74 -1.95
N PRO A 92 6.72 -27.70 -2.77
CA PRO A 92 6.19 -26.45 -2.28
C PRO A 92 4.83 -26.75 -1.62
N ALA A 93 4.76 -26.60 -0.30
CA ALA A 93 3.57 -26.88 0.46
C ALA A 93 2.42 -26.06 -0.14
N SER A 94 1.40 -26.75 -0.66
CA SER A 94 0.21 -26.11 -1.21
C SER A 94 -0.45 -25.27 -0.12
N ILE A 95 -0.75 -24.00 -0.41
CA ILE A 95 -1.49 -23.12 0.51
C ILE A 95 -2.81 -23.80 0.90
N PRO A 96 -3.06 -24.05 2.21
CA PRO A 96 -4.23 -24.83 2.66
C PRO A 96 -5.53 -24.07 2.44
N THR A 97 -6.65 -24.80 2.38
CA THR A 97 -8.00 -24.21 2.38
C THR A 97 -8.71 -24.55 3.68
N LEU A 98 -9.13 -23.54 4.44
CA LEU A 98 -9.80 -23.69 5.73
C LEU A 98 -11.12 -22.91 5.75
N ARG A 99 -12.06 -23.33 6.61
CA ARG A 99 -13.33 -22.66 6.84
C ARG A 99 -13.42 -22.22 8.29
N PHE A 100 -13.92 -21.01 8.53
CA PHE A 100 -14.16 -20.48 9.87
C PHE A 100 -15.64 -20.13 10.00
N GLU A 101 -16.28 -20.62 11.06
CA GLU A 101 -17.73 -20.45 11.29
C GLU A 101 -18.10 -18.99 11.56
N ASN A 102 -17.19 -18.20 12.13
CA ASN A 102 -17.42 -16.80 12.49
C ASN A 102 -16.11 -16.02 12.61
N GLN A 103 -16.25 -14.71 12.83
CA GLN A 103 -15.15 -13.77 13.03
C GLN A 103 -14.15 -14.23 14.11
N SER A 104 -14.63 -14.68 15.27
CA SER A 104 -13.78 -15.07 16.40
C SER A 104 -12.88 -16.27 16.06
N LYS A 105 -13.40 -17.30 15.37
CA LYS A 105 -12.60 -18.46 14.96
C LYS A 105 -11.48 -18.09 13.98
N TRP A 106 -11.74 -17.13 13.08
CA TRP A 106 -10.72 -16.61 12.17
C TRP A 106 -9.64 -15.81 12.93
N GLU A 107 -10.05 -14.97 13.89
CA GLU A 107 -9.13 -14.20 14.74
C GLU A 107 -8.21 -15.10 15.57
N THR A 108 -8.75 -16.14 16.20
CA THR A 108 -7.94 -17.13 16.95
C THR A 108 -6.89 -17.78 16.05
N TRP A 109 -7.28 -18.21 14.85
CA TRP A 109 -6.35 -18.83 13.93
C TRP A 109 -5.22 -17.87 13.52
N LEU A 110 -5.55 -16.60 13.22
CA LEU A 110 -4.54 -15.61 12.90
C LEU A 110 -3.61 -15.33 14.08
N ALA A 111 -4.14 -15.21 15.30
CA ALA A 111 -3.32 -15.00 16.50
C ALA A 111 -2.24 -16.08 16.68
N GLU A 112 -2.57 -17.33 16.34
CA GLU A 112 -1.65 -18.48 16.43
C GLU A 112 -0.70 -18.60 15.23
N ASN A 113 -1.11 -18.15 14.03
CA ASN A 113 -0.44 -18.51 12.77
C ASN A 113 0.09 -17.32 11.96
N TYR A 114 -0.16 -16.07 12.36
CA TYR A 114 0.14 -14.89 11.52
C TYR A 114 1.62 -14.75 11.15
N ALA A 115 2.53 -15.23 12.02
CA ALA A 115 3.97 -15.10 11.85
C ALA A 115 4.62 -16.26 11.08
N THR A 116 4.01 -17.45 11.11
CA THR A 116 4.60 -18.69 10.58
C THR A 116 3.95 -19.14 9.27
N SER A 117 2.68 -18.81 9.06
CA SER A 117 1.95 -19.21 7.86
C SER A 117 2.29 -18.31 6.65
N SER A 118 2.51 -18.93 5.50
CA SER A 118 2.69 -18.23 4.22
C SER A 118 1.36 -17.79 3.59
N GLY A 119 0.23 -18.15 4.21
CA GLY A 119 -1.12 -17.83 3.79
C GLY A 119 -2.05 -19.03 3.79
N LEU A 120 -3.31 -18.77 3.47
CA LEU A 120 -4.37 -19.79 3.30
C LEU A 120 -5.44 -19.28 2.34
N TRP A 121 -6.27 -20.21 1.88
CA TRP A 121 -7.56 -19.93 1.28
C TRP A 121 -8.63 -20.05 2.37
N VAL A 122 -9.40 -18.99 2.58
CA VAL A 122 -10.56 -19.00 3.48
C VAL A 122 -11.80 -19.33 2.65
N GLN A 123 -12.44 -20.45 2.95
CA GLN A 123 -13.73 -20.83 2.37
C GLN A 123 -14.84 -20.03 3.04
N ILE A 124 -15.56 -19.25 2.25
CA ILE A 124 -16.63 -18.34 2.69
C ILE A 124 -17.91 -18.73 1.97
N ALA A 125 -18.99 -18.83 2.74
CA ALA A 125 -20.31 -19.13 2.20
C ALA A 125 -20.82 -17.98 1.32
N LYS A 126 -21.45 -18.32 0.20
CA LYS A 126 -22.14 -17.35 -0.67
C LYS A 126 -23.37 -16.82 0.07
N LYS A 127 -23.73 -15.57 -0.28
CA LYS A 127 -24.98 -14.95 0.19
C LYS A 127 -26.15 -15.90 -0.10
N ASN A 128 -27.06 -16.07 0.85
CA ASN A 128 -28.26 -16.92 0.81
C ASN A 128 -28.06 -18.44 1.00
N SER A 129 -26.85 -18.92 1.28
CA SER A 129 -26.62 -20.35 1.56
C SER A 129 -27.07 -20.80 2.96
N ASN A 130 -27.36 -19.85 3.87
CA ASN A 130 -27.65 -20.08 5.29
C ASN A 130 -26.58 -20.89 6.05
N ILE A 131 -25.36 -20.99 5.50
CA ILE A 131 -24.23 -21.65 6.15
C ILE A 131 -23.47 -20.59 6.95
N PRO A 132 -23.25 -20.79 8.27
CA PRO A 132 -22.48 -19.86 9.08
C PRO A 132 -20.99 -19.92 8.66
N THR A 133 -20.48 -18.78 8.21
CA THR A 133 -19.04 -18.56 8.00
C THR A 133 -18.70 -17.11 8.35
N VAL A 134 -17.43 -16.85 8.62
CA VAL A 134 -16.89 -15.48 8.60
C VAL A 134 -17.24 -14.81 7.26
N THR A 135 -17.71 -13.56 7.30
CA THR A 135 -17.95 -12.78 6.09
C THR A 135 -16.62 -12.28 5.51
N TYR A 136 -16.62 -11.89 4.23
CA TYR A 136 -15.42 -11.31 3.61
C TYR A 136 -14.94 -10.05 4.35
N ASP A 137 -15.85 -9.15 4.74
CA ASP A 137 -15.46 -7.90 5.39
C ASP A 137 -14.90 -8.14 6.79
N GLU A 138 -15.50 -9.05 7.57
CA GLU A 138 -14.94 -9.45 8.88
C GLU A 138 -13.57 -10.12 8.72
N ALA A 139 -13.41 -10.99 7.72
CA ALA A 139 -12.16 -11.68 7.46
C ALA A 139 -11.05 -10.70 7.08
N LEU A 140 -11.37 -9.72 6.23
CA LEU A 140 -10.44 -8.66 5.85
C LEU A 140 -10.08 -7.75 7.03
N ASP A 141 -11.04 -7.36 7.85
CA ASP A 141 -10.79 -6.47 8.99
C ASP A 141 -9.82 -7.12 9.99
N ILE A 142 -10.04 -8.39 10.34
CA ILE A 142 -9.09 -9.13 11.18
C ILE A 142 -7.74 -9.27 10.46
N ALA A 143 -7.71 -9.63 9.18
CA ALA A 143 -6.44 -9.75 8.45
C ALA A 143 -5.61 -8.46 8.52
N LEU A 144 -6.25 -7.29 8.36
CA LEU A 144 -5.58 -6.00 8.49
C LEU A 144 -4.99 -5.79 9.90
N CYS A 145 -5.71 -6.20 10.95
CA CYS A 145 -5.20 -6.11 12.33
C CYS A 145 -3.88 -6.87 12.54
N PHE A 146 -3.66 -7.96 11.82
CA PHE A 146 -2.44 -8.79 11.93
C PHE A 146 -1.38 -8.49 10.86
N GLY A 147 -1.55 -7.44 10.04
CA GLY A 147 -0.60 -7.13 8.95
C GLY A 147 -0.75 -8.04 7.72
N TRP A 148 -1.89 -8.71 7.60
CA TRP A 148 -2.24 -9.58 6.49
C TRP A 148 -3.13 -8.84 5.47
N ILE A 149 -3.32 -9.45 4.29
CA ILE A 149 -4.14 -8.91 3.22
C ILE A 149 -4.82 -10.01 2.42
N ASP A 150 -5.97 -9.69 1.84
CA ASP A 150 -6.65 -10.53 0.87
C ASP A 150 -5.95 -10.52 -0.50
N GLY A 151 -6.24 -11.53 -1.31
CA GLY A 151 -5.74 -11.66 -2.67
C GLY A 151 -6.80 -12.22 -3.61
N GLN A 152 -6.46 -13.31 -4.28
CA GLN A 152 -7.33 -13.91 -5.27
C GLN A 152 -8.61 -14.47 -4.64
N ARG A 153 -9.72 -14.28 -5.34
CA ARG A 153 -11.00 -14.93 -5.08
C ARG A 153 -11.26 -15.98 -6.16
N LYS A 154 -11.76 -17.16 -5.78
CA LYS A 154 -12.17 -18.21 -6.72
C LYS A 154 -13.52 -18.78 -6.31
N SER A 155 -14.32 -19.20 -7.29
CA SER A 155 -15.45 -20.09 -7.00
C SER A 155 -14.90 -21.40 -6.44
N TYR A 156 -15.62 -21.98 -5.48
CA TYR A 156 -15.23 -23.26 -4.89
C TYR A 156 -16.28 -24.32 -5.17
N ASP A 157 -17.54 -24.07 -4.79
CA ASP A 157 -18.68 -24.91 -5.11
C ASP A 157 -19.94 -24.05 -5.31
N GLU A 158 -21.12 -24.67 -5.36
CA GLU A 158 -22.40 -23.96 -5.51
C GLU A 158 -22.68 -22.98 -4.37
N ARG A 159 -22.25 -23.31 -3.15
CA ARG A 159 -22.57 -22.60 -1.90
C ARG A 159 -21.40 -21.79 -1.34
N HIS A 160 -20.18 -21.97 -1.82
CA HIS A 160 -18.97 -21.34 -1.30
C HIS A 160 -18.10 -20.71 -2.39
N PHE A 161 -17.33 -19.73 -1.98
CA PHE A 161 -16.15 -19.28 -2.69
C PHE A 161 -14.95 -19.35 -1.75
N VAL A 162 -13.74 -19.30 -2.29
CA VAL A 162 -12.52 -19.18 -1.49
C VAL A 162 -11.85 -17.84 -1.74
N GLN A 163 -11.35 -17.23 -0.68
CA GLN A 163 -10.60 -15.98 -0.68
C GLN A 163 -9.20 -16.22 -0.12
N ARG A 164 -8.15 -15.92 -0.89
CA ARG A 164 -6.79 -16.07 -0.40
C ARG A 164 -6.47 -14.94 0.58
N PHE A 165 -5.82 -15.28 1.69
CA PHE A 165 -5.23 -14.34 2.64
C PHE A 165 -3.77 -14.69 2.87
N THR A 166 -2.92 -13.68 2.92
CA THR A 166 -1.47 -13.83 3.07
C THR A 166 -0.90 -12.69 3.91
N PRO A 167 0.26 -12.89 4.58
CA PRO A 167 1.03 -11.78 5.13
C PRO A 167 1.32 -10.73 4.05
N ARG A 168 1.28 -9.44 4.40
CA ARG A 168 1.70 -8.39 3.47
C ARG A 168 3.18 -8.54 3.15
N ARG A 169 3.51 -8.41 1.85
CA ARG A 169 4.90 -8.36 1.41
C ARG A 169 5.43 -6.95 1.65
N LYS A 170 6.72 -6.81 1.88
CA LYS A 170 7.41 -5.53 2.13
C LYS A 170 7.06 -4.38 1.17
N LYS A 171 6.69 -4.68 -0.08
CA LYS A 171 6.34 -3.68 -1.11
C LYS A 171 4.86 -3.69 -1.52
N SER A 172 4.00 -4.39 -0.77
CA SER A 172 2.57 -4.46 -1.05
C SER A 172 1.94 -3.07 -1.01
N LEU A 173 1.16 -2.74 -2.04
CA LEU A 173 0.45 -1.48 -2.12
C LEU A 173 -0.67 -1.40 -1.08
N TRP A 174 -1.05 -0.17 -0.75
CA TRP A 174 -2.22 0.15 0.06
C TRP A 174 -3.30 0.76 -0.82
N SER A 175 -4.56 0.45 -0.52
CA SER A 175 -5.72 1.10 -1.11
C SER A 175 -6.30 2.08 -0.10
N LYS A 176 -6.94 3.15 -0.57
CA LYS A 176 -7.62 4.11 0.32
C LYS A 176 -8.67 3.41 1.20
N ARG A 177 -9.43 2.48 0.63
CA ARG A 177 -10.39 1.64 1.36
C ARG A 177 -9.76 0.91 2.56
N ASN A 178 -8.55 0.36 2.40
CA ASN A 178 -7.90 -0.37 3.48
C ASN A 178 -7.28 0.58 4.51
N VAL A 179 -6.80 1.75 4.08
CA VAL A 179 -6.40 2.84 4.99
C VAL A 179 -7.57 3.27 5.86
N ASP A 180 -8.76 3.47 5.27
CA ASP A 180 -9.98 3.85 5.99
C ASP A 180 -10.43 2.77 6.99
N LYS A 181 -10.36 1.49 6.59
CA LYS A 181 -10.63 0.37 7.50
C LYS A 181 -9.65 0.35 8.67
N VAL A 182 -8.36 0.51 8.40
CA VAL A 182 -7.33 0.54 9.44
C VAL A 182 -7.57 1.68 10.43
N ALA A 183 -7.95 2.88 9.96
CA ALA A 183 -8.25 4.01 10.84
C ALA A 183 -9.35 3.64 11.86
N LYS A 184 -10.44 3.02 11.39
CA LYS A 184 -11.54 2.54 12.25
C LYS A 184 -11.11 1.43 13.20
N LEU A 185 -10.23 0.53 12.76
CA LEU A 185 -9.73 -0.58 13.58
C LEU A 185 -8.78 -0.11 14.69
N ILE A 186 -7.98 0.93 14.42
CA ILE A 186 -7.15 1.60 15.43
C ILE A 186 -8.03 2.32 16.44
N GLU A 187 -9.01 3.10 15.98
CA GLU A 187 -9.97 3.80 16.86
C GLU A 187 -10.72 2.83 17.78
N ALA A 188 -11.08 1.65 17.26
CA ALA A 188 -11.73 0.59 18.02
C ALA A 188 -10.78 -0.24 18.90
N GLY A 189 -9.47 0.07 18.94
CA GLY A 189 -8.48 -0.66 19.75
C GLY A 189 -8.22 -2.11 19.31
N ARG A 190 -8.56 -2.46 18.05
CA ARG A 190 -8.46 -3.84 17.53
C ARG A 190 -7.13 -4.16 16.85
N MET A 191 -6.36 -3.12 16.52
CA MET A 191 -5.10 -3.27 15.78
C MET A 191 -4.07 -4.03 16.62
N GLN A 192 -3.46 -5.08 16.05
CA GLN A 192 -2.40 -5.82 16.72
C GLN A 192 -1.03 -5.21 16.40
N GLN A 193 -0.02 -5.55 17.21
CA GLN A 193 1.34 -5.04 17.02
C GLN A 193 1.90 -5.36 15.63
N SER A 194 1.61 -6.56 15.09
CA SER A 194 2.04 -6.96 13.74
C SER A 194 1.40 -6.12 12.64
N GLY A 195 0.12 -5.77 12.77
CA GLY A 195 -0.55 -4.84 11.87
C GLY A 195 0.03 -3.44 11.97
N GLN A 196 0.30 -2.95 13.18
CA GLN A 196 0.90 -1.63 13.41
C GLN A 196 2.28 -1.51 12.75
N VAL A 197 3.13 -2.53 12.86
CA VAL A 197 4.45 -2.54 12.19
C VAL A 197 4.34 -2.38 10.67
N GLU A 198 3.37 -3.04 10.02
CA GLU A 198 3.18 -2.90 8.57
C GLU A 198 2.63 -1.52 8.20
N ILE A 199 1.78 -0.91 9.04
CA ILE A 199 1.30 0.46 8.88
C ILE A 199 2.48 1.44 8.96
N ASP A 200 3.32 1.33 9.99
CA ASP A 200 4.46 2.22 10.20
C ASP A 200 5.50 2.08 9.08
N THR A 201 5.76 0.85 8.64
CA THR A 201 6.64 0.59 7.48
C THR A 201 6.10 1.22 6.20
N ALA A 202 4.78 1.14 5.97
CA ALA A 202 4.14 1.72 4.80
C ALA A 202 4.11 3.26 4.83
N LYS A 203 4.01 3.86 6.02
CA LYS A 203 4.16 5.31 6.21
C LYS A 203 5.60 5.74 5.92
N ALA A 204 6.58 5.03 6.49
CA ALA A 204 7.99 5.35 6.33
C ALA A 204 8.47 5.31 4.86
N ASP A 205 7.94 4.40 4.04
CA ASP A 205 8.28 4.31 2.61
C ASP A 205 7.29 5.03 1.66
N GLY A 206 6.33 5.77 2.25
CA GLY A 206 5.31 6.57 1.57
C GLY A 206 4.30 5.75 0.76
N ARG A 207 4.22 4.42 0.91
CA ARG A 207 3.14 3.62 0.31
C ARG A 207 1.78 3.96 0.91
N TRP A 208 1.76 4.38 2.18
CA TRP A 208 0.55 4.82 2.86
C TRP A 208 -0.08 6.03 2.17
N ASP A 209 0.70 7.09 1.94
CA ASP A 209 0.20 8.33 1.33
C ASP A 209 -0.17 8.16 -0.15
N ARG A 210 0.49 7.22 -0.83
CA ARG A 210 0.19 6.84 -2.22
C ARG A 210 -0.87 5.74 -2.33
N ALA A 211 -1.74 5.60 -1.33
CA ALA A 211 -2.79 4.62 -1.38
C ALA A 211 -3.71 4.88 -2.58
N TYR A 212 -3.90 3.84 -3.41
CA TYR A 212 -4.62 3.99 -4.68
C TYR A 212 -6.14 4.07 -4.45
N SER A 213 -6.80 4.77 -5.36
CA SER A 213 -8.25 5.02 -5.27
C SER A 213 -9.05 3.79 -5.76
N SER A 214 -10.26 3.62 -5.25
CA SER A 214 -11.15 2.55 -5.73
C SER A 214 -11.70 2.88 -7.13
N ALA A 215 -12.20 1.87 -7.84
CA ALA A 215 -12.74 2.04 -9.18
C ALA A 215 -13.93 3.04 -9.27
N SER A 216 -14.66 3.26 -8.18
CA SER A 216 -15.79 4.19 -8.17
C SER A 216 -15.38 5.65 -8.05
N VAL A 217 -14.17 5.95 -7.55
CA VAL A 217 -13.67 7.31 -7.27
C VAL A 217 -12.43 7.64 -8.12
N MET A 218 -11.93 6.69 -8.91
CA MET A 218 -10.72 6.89 -9.70
C MET A 218 -10.98 7.83 -10.87
N GLU A 219 -10.30 8.97 -10.84
CA GLU A 219 -10.31 9.98 -11.89
C GLU A 219 -9.25 9.67 -12.96
N VAL A 220 -9.41 10.29 -14.13
CA VAL A 220 -8.42 10.20 -15.22
C VAL A 220 -7.26 11.14 -14.89
N PRO A 221 -6.02 10.64 -14.72
CA PRO A 221 -4.87 11.51 -14.48
C PRO A 221 -4.62 12.47 -15.65
N LEU A 222 -4.24 13.71 -15.33
CA LEU A 222 -4.05 14.77 -16.32
C LEU A 222 -3.08 14.37 -17.44
N ASP A 223 -1.98 13.71 -17.12
CA ASP A 223 -1.00 13.27 -18.12
C ASP A 223 -1.54 12.18 -19.06
N PHE A 224 -2.46 11.34 -18.59
CA PHE A 224 -3.17 10.39 -19.45
C PHE A 224 -4.26 11.08 -20.28
N GLN A 225 -4.98 12.04 -19.69
CA GLN A 225 -5.95 12.85 -20.41
C GLN A 225 -5.30 13.61 -21.58
N THR A 226 -4.20 14.34 -21.32
CA THR A 226 -3.45 15.04 -22.37
C THR A 226 -2.97 14.10 -23.46
N ALA A 227 -2.54 12.87 -23.11
CA ALA A 227 -2.12 11.90 -24.11
C ALA A 227 -3.30 11.38 -24.96
N LEU A 228 -4.49 11.23 -24.39
CA LEU A 228 -5.71 10.86 -25.12
C LEU A 228 -6.16 11.99 -26.06
N GLU A 229 -6.04 13.25 -25.66
CA GLU A 229 -6.41 14.42 -26.48
C GLU A 229 -5.60 14.52 -27.79
N VAL A 230 -4.37 13.99 -27.81
CA VAL A 230 -3.54 13.92 -29.02
C VAL A 230 -4.02 12.84 -30.01
N ASN A 231 -4.79 11.85 -29.56
CA ASN A 231 -5.25 10.73 -30.39
C ASN A 231 -6.77 10.55 -30.28
N ASP A 232 -7.49 11.14 -31.24
CA ASP A 232 -8.96 11.10 -31.27
C ASP A 232 -9.56 9.69 -31.31
N LYS A 233 -8.89 8.71 -31.94
CA LYS A 233 -9.36 7.32 -31.96
C LYS A 233 -9.30 6.71 -30.57
N ALA A 234 -8.16 6.86 -29.90
CA ALA A 234 -7.96 6.37 -28.54
C ALA A 234 -8.93 7.04 -27.56
N ARG A 235 -9.10 8.36 -27.65
CA ARG A 235 -10.03 9.11 -26.80
C ARG A 235 -11.46 8.63 -26.94
N LYS A 236 -11.98 8.56 -28.17
CA LYS A 236 -13.35 8.09 -28.43
C LYS A 236 -13.58 6.67 -27.92
N PHE A 237 -12.63 5.77 -28.14
CA PHE A 237 -12.75 4.39 -27.66
C PHE A 237 -12.71 4.33 -26.13
N PHE A 238 -11.78 5.05 -25.49
CA PHE A 238 -11.71 5.15 -24.02
C PHE A 238 -13.01 5.72 -23.42
N ASP A 239 -13.58 6.74 -24.06
CA ASP A 239 -14.85 7.36 -23.65
C ASP A 239 -16.04 6.38 -23.76
N ALA A 240 -15.98 5.41 -24.67
CA ALA A 240 -17.00 4.36 -24.79
C ALA A 240 -16.84 3.22 -23.76
N LEU A 241 -15.67 3.09 -23.12
CA LEU A 241 -15.43 2.02 -22.14
C LEU A 241 -16.24 2.21 -20.85
N ASN A 242 -16.69 1.09 -20.27
CA ASN A 242 -17.31 1.10 -18.95
C ASN A 242 -16.28 1.31 -17.82
N LYS A 243 -16.76 1.61 -16.60
CA LYS A 243 -15.90 1.92 -15.44
C LYS A 243 -14.89 0.80 -15.14
N THR A 244 -15.29 -0.46 -15.25
CA THR A 244 -14.41 -1.61 -14.98
C THR A 244 -13.27 -1.70 -15.99
N GLN A 245 -13.57 -1.49 -17.27
CA GLN A 245 -12.57 -1.49 -18.34
C GLN A 245 -11.59 -0.31 -18.17
N ARG A 246 -12.10 0.90 -17.90
CA ARG A 246 -11.27 2.09 -17.65
C ARG A 246 -10.35 1.90 -16.44
N TYR A 247 -10.88 1.33 -15.35
CA TYR A 247 -10.13 1.12 -14.12
C TYR A 247 -8.83 0.34 -14.34
N SER A 248 -8.82 -0.67 -15.21
CA SER A 248 -7.62 -1.43 -15.53
C SER A 248 -6.46 -0.57 -16.05
N PHE A 249 -6.75 0.46 -16.85
CA PHE A 249 -5.77 1.41 -17.35
C PHE A 249 -5.35 2.38 -16.26
N LEU A 250 -6.33 3.04 -15.65
CA LEU A 250 -6.14 4.08 -14.65
C LEU A 250 -5.35 3.56 -13.43
N TRP A 251 -5.69 2.38 -12.92
CA TRP A 251 -4.99 1.75 -11.81
C TRP A 251 -3.53 1.44 -12.15
N ARG A 252 -3.26 0.93 -13.36
CA ARG A 252 -1.88 0.64 -13.80
C ARG A 252 -1.06 1.92 -13.97
N ILE A 253 -1.70 3.03 -14.33
CA ILE A 253 -1.05 4.35 -14.39
C ILE A 253 -0.76 4.86 -12.98
N GLU A 254 -1.77 4.93 -12.11
CA GLU A 254 -1.68 5.44 -10.72
C GLU A 254 -0.60 4.69 -9.91
N THR A 255 -0.52 3.36 -10.07
CA THR A 255 0.43 2.52 -9.33
C THR A 255 1.85 2.50 -9.92
N THR A 256 2.08 3.06 -11.11
CA THR A 256 3.41 3.13 -11.74
C THR A 256 4.22 4.30 -11.19
N LYS A 257 5.23 3.99 -10.37
CA LYS A 257 6.03 4.99 -9.65
C LYS A 257 7.07 5.74 -10.50
N ARG A 258 7.73 5.06 -11.44
CA ARG A 258 8.84 5.63 -12.21
C ARG A 258 8.29 6.51 -13.33
N PRO A 259 8.61 7.82 -13.38
CA PRO A 259 8.06 8.75 -14.38
C PRO A 259 8.27 8.27 -15.83
N GLU A 260 9.44 7.74 -16.14
CA GLU A 260 9.79 7.24 -17.48
C GLU A 260 8.94 6.02 -17.85
N THR A 261 8.73 5.12 -16.87
CA THR A 261 7.88 3.94 -17.06
C THR A 261 6.42 4.33 -17.21
N ARG A 262 5.98 5.36 -16.47
CA ARG A 262 4.62 5.91 -16.55
C ARG A 262 4.36 6.50 -17.92
N LYS A 263 5.25 7.36 -18.42
CA LYS A 263 5.15 7.95 -19.77
C LYS A 263 5.10 6.89 -20.86
N ARG A 264 5.99 5.89 -20.80
CA ARG A 264 6.00 4.76 -21.75
C ARG A 264 4.68 3.98 -21.73
N LYS A 265 4.18 3.69 -20.53
CA LYS A 265 2.93 2.94 -20.35
C LYS A 265 1.70 3.70 -20.86
N ILE A 266 1.66 5.02 -20.64
CA ILE A 266 0.64 5.90 -21.20
C ILE A 266 0.64 5.82 -22.73
N GLY A 267 1.81 5.94 -23.37
CA GLY A 267 1.93 5.78 -24.83
C GLY A 267 1.39 4.44 -25.33
N GLN A 268 1.80 3.34 -24.70
CA GLN A 268 1.31 2.00 -25.03
C GLN A 268 -0.21 1.86 -24.88
N PHE A 269 -0.80 2.50 -23.87
CA PHE A 269 -2.24 2.44 -23.66
C PHE A 269 -2.98 3.26 -24.71
N VAL A 270 -2.47 4.43 -25.11
CA VAL A 270 -3.04 5.21 -26.20
C VAL A 270 -3.01 4.43 -27.52
N GLU A 271 -1.91 3.77 -27.85
CA GLU A 271 -1.81 2.90 -29.04
C GLU A 271 -2.83 1.75 -28.98
N LEU A 272 -2.88 1.03 -27.86
CA LEU A 272 -3.79 -0.10 -27.66
C LEU A 272 -5.27 0.32 -27.75
N LEU A 273 -5.62 1.50 -27.22
CA LEU A 273 -6.95 2.07 -27.33
C LEU A 273 -7.27 2.55 -28.75
N ALA A 274 -6.31 3.11 -29.48
CA ALA A 274 -6.48 3.49 -30.88
C ALA A 274 -6.78 2.26 -31.78
N GLU A 275 -6.26 1.10 -31.39
CA GLU A 275 -6.55 -0.21 -32.00
C GLU A 275 -7.85 -0.86 -31.50
N HIS A 276 -8.64 -0.17 -30.67
CA HIS A 276 -9.90 -0.68 -30.08
C HIS A 276 -9.72 -1.93 -29.21
N LYS A 277 -8.58 -2.06 -28.54
CA LYS A 277 -8.26 -3.18 -27.65
C LYS A 277 -8.37 -2.76 -26.17
N THR A 278 -8.59 -3.74 -25.29
CA THR A 278 -8.59 -3.56 -23.83
C THR A 278 -7.49 -4.38 -23.17
N LEU A 279 -7.23 -4.11 -21.89
CA LEU A 279 -6.29 -4.86 -21.04
C LEU A 279 -6.87 -6.16 -20.47
#